data_AF-A0A9Q0NF12-F1
#
_entry.id   AF-A0A9Q0NF12-F1
#
_cell.length_a   1.000
_cell.length_b   1.000
_cell.length_c   1.000
_cell.angle_alpha   90.00
_cell.angle_beta   90.00
_cell.angle_gamma   90.00
#
_symmetry.space_group_name_H-M   'P 1'
#
loop_
_entity.id
_entity.type
_entity.pdbx_description
1 polymer ?
#
loop_
_entity_poly.entity_id
_entity_poly.type
_entity_poly.pdbx_seq_one_letter_code
_entity_poly.pdbx_strand_id
1 'polypeptide(L)'
;MELFELLNANDELTAKLKVPKSTFLDDFNNIFNTGDFTDVTVTCKGQRFNAHKTVLAARSPVFAAMFRSKMKEAESCLIDITDMEADILMEMLKEPKHFRQRGCCLTACTDGS
;
A
#
# COMPACT_ATOMS: atom_id res chain seq x y z
N MET A 1 -26.47 -10.02 3.53
CA MET A 1 -26.70 -10.92 2.39
C MET A 1 -27.44 -10.19 1.25
N GLU A 2 -27.13 -8.92 0.99
CA GLU A 2 -27.65 -8.16 -0.17
C GLU A 2 -26.53 -7.48 -0.99
N LEU A 3 -25.31 -7.40 -0.44
CA LEU A 3 -24.15 -6.84 -1.14
C LEU A 3 -23.63 -7.74 -2.28
N PHE A 4 -23.98 -9.03 -2.28
CA PHE A 4 -23.49 -10.00 -3.25
C PHE A 4 -24.33 -10.02 -4.55
N GLU A 5 -25.62 -9.69 -4.49
CA GLU A 5 -26.48 -9.59 -5.68
C GLU A 5 -26.18 -8.32 -6.51
N LEU A 6 -25.82 -7.21 -5.85
CA LEU A 6 -25.46 -5.96 -6.55
C LEU A 6 -24.12 -6.04 -7.30
N LEU A 7 -23.16 -6.83 -6.81
CA LEU A 7 -21.89 -7.07 -7.51
C LEU A 7 -22.10 -7.88 -8.81
N ASN A 8 -23.01 -8.86 -8.80
CA ASN A 8 -23.32 -9.69 -9.97
C ASN A 8 -24.06 -8.89 -11.06
N ALA A 9 -24.99 -8.01 -10.68
CA ALA A 9 -25.71 -7.15 -11.63
C ALA A 9 -24.79 -6.13 -12.35
N ASN A 10 -23.74 -5.67 -11.67
CA ASN A 10 -22.74 -4.75 -12.26
C ASN A 10 -21.89 -5.43 -13.34
N ASP A 11 -21.58 -6.72 -13.22
CA ASP A 11 -20.75 -7.45 -14.20
C ASP A 11 -21.52 -7.70 -15.51
N GLU A 12 -22.82 -8.01 -15.43
CA GLU A 12 -23.67 -8.16 -16.63
C GLU A 12 -23.92 -6.82 -17.36
N LEU A 13 -24.07 -5.72 -16.63
CA LEU A 13 -24.28 -4.40 -17.22
C LEU A 13 -23.01 -3.86 -17.89
N THR A 14 -21.84 -4.06 -17.26
CA THR A 14 -20.54 -3.67 -17.84
C THR A 14 -20.21 -4.46 -19.11
N ALA A 15 -20.57 -5.75 -19.16
CA ALA A 15 -20.43 -6.58 -20.36
C ALA A 15 -21.31 -6.09 -21.52
N LYS A 16 -22.56 -5.67 -21.24
CA LYS A 16 -23.49 -5.16 -22.26
C LYS A 16 -23.07 -3.80 -22.83
N LEU A 17 -22.44 -2.96 -22.02
CA LEU A 17 -22.02 -1.61 -22.41
C LEU A 17 -20.61 -1.56 -23.06
N LYS A 18 -19.96 -2.73 -23.27
CA LYS A 18 -18.56 -2.84 -23.75
C LYS A 18 -17.61 -1.91 -22.98
N VAL A 19 -17.83 -1.76 -21.68
CA VAL A 19 -16.96 -0.93 -20.84
C VAL A 19 -15.59 -1.62 -20.77
N PRO A 20 -14.50 -0.97 -21.18
CA PRO A 20 -13.17 -1.54 -21.01
C PRO A 20 -12.91 -1.86 -19.54
N LYS A 21 -12.36 -3.04 -19.26
CA LYS A 21 -11.89 -3.35 -17.90
C LYS A 21 -10.78 -2.36 -17.53
N SER A 22 -10.82 -1.87 -16.29
CA SER A 22 -9.78 -0.98 -15.80
C SER A 22 -8.46 -1.75 -15.67
N THR A 23 -7.39 -1.19 -16.24
CA THR A 23 -6.01 -1.68 -16.08
C THR A 23 -5.31 -1.08 -14.87
N PHE A 24 -5.97 -0.22 -14.11
CA PHE A 24 -5.37 0.58 -13.03
C PHE A 24 -4.60 -0.27 -12.01
N LEU A 25 -5.15 -1.42 -11.62
CA LEU A 25 -4.46 -2.32 -10.68
C LEU A 25 -3.20 -2.94 -11.29
N ASP A 26 -3.26 -3.33 -12.57
CA ASP A 26 -2.12 -3.90 -13.28
C ASP A 26 -1.01 -2.87 -13.47
N ASP A 27 -1.38 -1.62 -13.78
CA ASP A 27 -0.43 -0.50 -13.94
C ASP A 27 0.29 -0.19 -12.61
N PHE A 28 -0.43 -0.16 -11.48
CA PHE A 28 0.18 0.02 -10.16
C PHE A 28 1.05 -1.16 -9.74
N ASN A 29 0.63 -2.39 -10.04
CA ASN A 29 1.44 -3.59 -9.79
C ASN A 29 2.75 -3.55 -10.60
N ASN A 30 2.71 -3.08 -11.85
CA ASN A 30 3.90 -2.91 -12.67
C ASN A 30 4.86 -1.86 -12.08
N ILE A 31 4.34 -0.71 -11.64
CA ILE A 31 5.16 0.32 -10.98
C ILE A 31 5.81 -0.23 -9.69
N PHE A 32 5.07 -1.03 -8.91
CA PHE A 32 5.64 -1.67 -7.72
C PHE A 32 6.74 -2.69 -8.07
N ASN A 33 6.51 -3.56 -9.06
CA ASN A 33 7.46 -4.61 -9.44
C ASN A 33 8.73 -4.07 -10.11
N THR A 34 8.62 -2.97 -10.88
CA THR A 34 9.76 -2.31 -11.52
C THR A 34 10.57 -1.48 -10.53
N GLY A 35 9.92 -0.95 -9.48
CA GLY A 35 10.54 -0.03 -8.52
C GLY A 35 10.67 1.40 -9.03
N ASP A 36 10.03 1.72 -10.17
CA ASP A 36 10.08 3.05 -10.78
C ASP A 36 9.43 4.10 -9.87
N PHE A 37 10.02 5.30 -9.82
CA PHE A 37 9.53 6.45 -9.04
C PHE A 37 9.38 6.20 -7.53
N THR A 38 10.03 5.18 -6.99
CA THR A 38 10.06 4.94 -5.54
C THR A 38 10.80 6.08 -4.84
N ASP A 39 10.21 6.58 -3.76
CA ASP A 39 10.66 7.75 -3.00
C ASP A 39 10.87 7.43 -1.50
N VAL A 40 10.72 6.16 -1.13
CA VAL A 40 10.98 5.64 0.20
C VAL A 40 11.41 4.16 0.15
N THR A 41 12.35 3.80 1.02
CA THR A 41 12.77 2.44 1.30
C THR A 41 12.28 2.06 2.69
N VAL A 42 11.53 0.97 2.78
CA VAL A 42 11.06 0.40 4.03
C VAL A 42 11.90 -0.83 4.35
N THR A 43 12.51 -0.85 5.53
CA THR A 43 13.18 -2.03 6.07
C THR A 43 12.22 -2.73 7.03
N CYS A 44 12.12 -4.05 6.95
CA CYS A 44 11.28 -4.86 7.82
C CYS A 44 11.98 -6.19 8.08
N LYS A 45 12.33 -6.45 9.35
CA LYS A 45 13.10 -7.65 9.75
C LYS A 45 14.36 -7.89 8.89
N GLY A 46 15.06 -6.82 8.52
CA GLY A 46 16.26 -6.87 7.69
C GLY A 46 16.03 -6.97 6.17
N GLN A 47 14.79 -7.10 5.71
CA GLN A 47 14.44 -7.05 4.29
C GLN A 47 14.11 -5.61 3.87
N ARG A 48 14.57 -5.20 2.69
CA ARG A 48 14.35 -3.84 2.16
C ARG A 48 13.34 -3.86 1.01
N PHE A 49 12.42 -2.91 1.05
CA PHE A 49 11.35 -2.73 0.08
C PHE A 49 11.37 -1.29 -0.43
N ASN A 50 11.62 -1.10 -1.72
CA ASN A 50 11.40 0.21 -2.34
C ASN A 50 9.90 0.39 -2.60
N ALA A 51 9.37 1.54 -2.20
CA ALA A 51 7.94 1.82 -2.23
C ALA A 51 7.67 3.29 -2.51
N HIS A 52 6.38 3.62 -2.62
CA HIS A 52 5.90 4.98 -2.86
C HIS A 52 5.21 5.51 -1.62
N LYS A 53 5.64 6.68 -1.13
CA LYS A 53 5.04 7.38 0.01
C LYS A 53 3.54 7.58 -0.19
N THR A 54 3.12 7.86 -1.42
CA THR A 54 1.71 8.06 -1.80
C THR A 54 0.86 6.80 -1.58
N VAL A 55 1.34 5.63 -2.01
CA VAL A 55 0.66 4.35 -1.83
C VAL A 55 0.61 4.01 -0.34
N LEU A 56 1.75 4.09 0.36
CA LEU A 56 1.83 3.84 1.80
C LEU A 56 0.87 4.74 2.60
N ALA A 57 0.84 6.04 2.31
CA ALA A 57 -0.07 7.00 2.94
C ALA A 57 -1.55 6.70 2.65
N ALA A 58 -1.87 6.34 1.41
CA ALA A 58 -3.23 5.97 1.05
C ALA A 58 -3.69 4.68 1.75
N ARG A 59 -2.76 3.75 2.03
CA ARG A 59 -3.07 2.47 2.66
C ARG A 59 -3.04 2.48 4.18
N SER A 60 -2.28 3.39 4.80
CA SER A 60 -2.14 3.48 6.25
C SER A 60 -2.21 4.92 6.74
N PRO A 61 -3.16 5.26 7.64
CA PRO A 61 -3.21 6.58 8.26
C PRO A 61 -1.95 6.87 9.09
N VAL A 62 -1.23 5.85 9.57
CA VAL A 62 0.05 6.01 10.27
C VAL A 62 1.12 6.53 9.32
N PHE A 63 1.29 5.90 8.15
CA PHE A 63 2.20 6.42 7.12
C PHE A 63 1.77 7.79 6.61
N ALA A 64 0.46 8.04 6.46
CA ALA A 64 -0.04 9.35 6.07
C ALA A 64 0.34 10.43 7.09
N ALA A 65 0.16 10.15 8.39
CA ALA A 65 0.55 11.08 9.45
C ALA A 65 2.07 11.29 9.49
N MET A 66 2.85 10.20 9.36
CA MET A 66 4.31 10.23 9.30
C MET A 66 4.80 11.15 8.18
N PHE A 67 4.37 10.91 6.94
CA PHE A 67 4.81 11.70 5.77
C PHE A 67 4.27 13.12 5.72
N ARG A 68 3.16 13.42 6.41
CA ARG A 68 2.62 14.79 6.52
C ARG A 68 3.30 15.60 7.63
N SER A 69 3.90 14.93 8.61
CA SER A 69 4.60 15.59 9.70
C SER A 69 5.92 16.21 9.22
N LYS A 70 6.38 17.29 9.86
CA LYS A 70 7.73 17.86 9.62
C LYS A 70 8.82 17.12 10.41
N MET A 71 8.60 15.84 10.71
CA MET A 71 9.55 15.05 11.49
C MET A 71 10.61 14.47 10.54
N LYS A 72 11.78 14.12 11.09
CA LYS A 72 12.93 13.64 10.30
C LYS A 72 12.58 12.42 9.44
N GLU A 73 11.57 11.66 9.81
CA GLU A 73 11.02 10.49 9.12
C GLU A 73 10.34 10.86 7.79
N ALA A 74 9.75 12.06 7.68
CA ALA A 74 9.20 12.56 6.43
C ALA A 74 10.29 12.98 5.45
N GLU A 75 11.40 13.52 5.99
CA GLU A 75 12.59 13.93 5.25
C GLU A 75 13.50 12.74 4.92
N SER A 76 13.51 11.71 5.78
CA SER A 76 14.19 10.45 5.56
C SER A 76 13.49 9.67 4.44
N CYS A 77 14.29 9.09 3.55
CA CYS A 77 13.82 8.11 2.58
C CYS A 77 13.90 6.68 3.13
N LEU A 78 14.19 6.49 4.42
CA LEU A 78 14.33 5.17 5.05
C LEU A 78 13.43 5.07 6.28
N ILE A 79 12.59 4.05 6.30
CA ILE A 79 11.72 3.69 7.43
C ILE A 79 12.11 2.28 7.88
N ASP A 80 12.29 2.05 9.18
CA ASP A 80 12.39 0.70 9.73
C ASP A 80 11.11 0.31 10.48
N ILE A 81 10.64 -0.91 10.21
CA ILE A 81 9.43 -1.48 10.77
C ILE A 81 9.80 -2.76 11.51
N THR A 82 9.72 -2.71 12.83
CA THR A 82 10.01 -3.85 13.71
C THR A 82 8.76 -4.66 14.06
N ASP A 83 7.59 -4.03 13.95
CA ASP A 83 6.32 -4.51 14.53
C ASP A 83 5.41 -5.20 13.49
N MET A 84 5.96 -5.55 12.33
CA MET A 84 5.25 -6.21 11.25
C MET A 84 6.12 -7.33 10.64
N GLU A 85 5.46 -8.36 10.11
CA GLU A 85 6.13 -9.38 9.29
C GLU A 85 6.28 -8.88 7.85
N ALA A 86 7.42 -9.18 7.23
CA ALA A 86 7.76 -8.70 5.89
C ALA A 86 6.73 -9.11 4.82
N ASP A 87 6.13 -10.30 4.97
CA ASP A 87 5.09 -10.80 4.06
C ASP A 87 3.82 -9.95 4.12
N ILE A 88 3.43 -9.48 5.30
CA ILE A 88 2.25 -8.60 5.49
C ILE A 88 2.51 -7.24 4.84
N LEU A 89 3.72 -6.70 5.00
CA LEU A 89 4.12 -5.46 4.34
C LEU A 89 4.10 -5.62 2.82
N MET A 90 4.60 -6.74 2.31
CA MET A 90 4.60 -7.05 0.88
C MET A 90 3.18 -7.21 0.34
N GLU A 91 2.27 -7.86 1.07
CA GLU A 91 0.85 -7.96 0.70
C GLU A 91 0.17 -6.58 0.69
N MET A 92 0.45 -5.73 1.68
CA MET A 92 -0.09 -4.36 1.72
C MET A 92 0.33 -3.54 0.49
N LEU A 93 1.55 -3.76 0.01
CA LEU A 93 2.12 -3.08 -1.15
C LEU A 93 1.62 -3.63 -2.49
N LYS A 94 1.42 -4.96 -2.61
CA LYS A 94 0.98 -5.62 -3.86
C LYS A 94 -0.53 -5.67 -4.04
N GLU A 95 -1.30 -5.84 -2.96
CA GLU A 95 -2.73 -6.15 -3.06
C GLU A 95 -3.58 -5.10 -2.32
N PRO A 96 -4.06 -4.04 -3.01
CA PRO A 96 -4.86 -3.01 -2.38
C PRO A 96 -6.22 -3.52 -1.85
N LYS A 97 -6.64 -4.75 -2.17
CA LYS A 97 -7.99 -5.27 -1.92
C LYS A 97 -8.33 -5.63 -0.46
N HIS A 98 -7.35 -5.87 0.42
CA HIS A 98 -7.64 -6.43 1.76
C HIS A 98 -7.15 -5.63 2.98
N PHE A 99 -6.27 -4.65 2.82
CA PHE A 99 -5.76 -3.87 3.95
C PHE A 99 -6.71 -2.73 4.36
N ARG A 100 -7.96 -3.03 4.73
CA ARG A 100 -8.84 -2.10 5.44
C ARG A 100 -9.11 -2.67 6.83
N GLN A 101 -8.48 -2.07 7.85
CA GLN A 101 -8.87 -2.12 9.27
C GLN A 101 -8.60 -3.40 10.09
N ARG A 102 -7.39 -3.97 10.05
CA ARG A 102 -6.89 -4.63 11.27
C ARG A 102 -5.83 -3.72 11.87
N GLY A 103 -6.06 -3.29 13.12
CA GLY A 103 -5.24 -2.35 13.86
C GLY A 103 -3.85 -2.90 14.17
N CYS A 104 -3.01 -3.01 13.14
CA CYS A 104 -1.57 -3.15 13.31
C CYS A 104 -1.05 -1.80 13.78
N CYS A 105 -0.63 -1.75 15.05
CA CYS A 105 0.11 -0.66 15.65
C CYS A 105 1.44 -0.56 14.88
N LEU A 106 1.47 0.19 13.78
CA LEU A 106 2.72 0.48 13.08
C LEU A 106 3.49 1.50 13.93
N THR A 107 4.26 1.03 14.90
CA THR A 107 5.31 1.84 15.51
C THR A 107 6.56 1.66 14.65
N ALA A 108 6.90 2.68 13.86
CA ALA A 108 8.19 2.71 13.19
C ALA A 108 9.24 3.07 14.24
N CYS A 109 10.17 2.15 14.50
CA CYS A 109 11.33 2.40 15.35
C CYS A 109 12.44 2.93 14.45
N THR A 110 13.07 4.06 14.82
CA THR A 110 14.31 4.51 14.17
C THR A 110 15.47 4.23 15.12
N ASP A 111 16.28 3.22 14.81
CA ASP A 111 17.63 3.11 15.33
C ASP A 111 18.51 4.16 14.66
N GLY A 112 18.84 5.19 15.44
CA GLY A 112 19.75 6.24 15.03
C GLY A 112 21.17 5.71 14.85
N SER A 113 21.80 6.14 13.78
CA SER A 113 23.26 6.33 13.66
C SER A 113 23.53 7.49 12.73
#